data_AF-A0A3D4DNK1-F1
#
_entry.id   AF-A0A3D4DNK1-F1
#
_cell.length_a   1.000
_cell.length_b   1.000
_cell.length_c   1.000
_cell.angle_alpha   90.00
_cell.angle_beta   90.00
_cell.angle_gamma   90.00
#
_symmetry.space_group_name_H-M   'P 1'
#
loop_
_entity.id
_entity.type
_entity.pdbx_description
1 polymer ?
#
loop_
_entity_poly.entity_id
_entity_poly.type
_entity_poly.pdbx_seq_one_letter_code
_entity_poly.pdbx_strand_id
1 'polypeptide(L)'
;MLRSIGRDTVRAAGLFAPIAIRTDALHNTGGLVVSPGHRQFVSQRVDAPRAGHKEELVRADHLVNGSDVTRNAGGFVDHVQLLFDKHETL
;
A
#
# COMPACT_ATOMS: atom_id res chain seq x y z
N MET A 1 11.85 21.75 -4.29
CA MET A 1 11.87 21.62 -5.76
C MET A 1 12.21 20.17 -6.11
N LEU A 2 11.69 19.64 -7.23
CA LEU A 2 11.97 18.27 -7.66
C LEU A 2 13.38 18.21 -8.27
N ARG A 3 14.24 17.37 -7.71
CA ARG A 3 15.65 17.22 -8.11
C ARG A 3 15.81 16.23 -9.26
N SER A 4 15.15 15.08 -9.17
CA SER A 4 15.26 14.03 -10.18
C SER A 4 14.10 13.04 -10.15
N ILE A 5 13.88 12.38 -11.28
CA ILE A 5 12.91 11.29 -11.44
C ILE A 5 13.67 10.05 -11.89
N GLY A 6 13.60 8.97 -11.11
CA GLY A 6 14.00 7.63 -11.53
C GLY A 6 12.79 6.82 -11.99
N ARG A 7 12.97 5.95 -12.98
CA ARG A 7 11.93 5.01 -13.42
C ARG A 7 12.55 3.66 -13.75
N ASP A 8 11.94 2.61 -13.25
CA ASP A 8 12.31 1.22 -13.55
C ASP A 8 11.07 0.39 -13.82
N THR A 9 11.07 -0.36 -14.92
CA THR A 9 10.04 -1.35 -15.21
C THR A 9 10.52 -2.71 -14.71
N VAL A 10 9.83 -3.25 -13.72
CA VAL A 10 10.20 -4.53 -13.09
C VAL A 10 9.11 -5.58 -13.30
N ARG A 11 9.48 -6.86 -13.28
CA ARG A 11 8.50 -7.93 -13.25
C ARG A 11 7.68 -7.81 -11.97
N ALA A 12 6.36 -7.86 -12.09
CA ALA A 12 5.45 -7.95 -10.95
C ALA A 12 5.51 -9.35 -10.34
N ALA A 13 6.60 -9.65 -9.65
CA ALA A 13 6.87 -10.95 -9.04
C ALA A 13 7.53 -10.77 -7.67
N GLY A 14 7.29 -11.71 -6.76
CA GLY A 14 7.87 -11.70 -5.42
C GLY A 14 7.64 -10.36 -4.70
N LEU A 15 8.74 -9.73 -4.26
CA LEU A 15 8.74 -8.45 -3.54
C LEU A 15 8.24 -7.25 -4.35
N PHE A 16 8.15 -7.37 -5.68
CA PHE A 16 7.67 -6.33 -6.58
C PHE A 16 6.24 -6.59 -7.11
N ALA A 17 5.63 -7.72 -6.75
CA ALA A 17 4.24 -7.99 -7.12
C ALA A 17 3.30 -7.08 -6.32
N PRO A 18 2.48 -6.24 -6.96
CA PRO A 18 1.59 -5.30 -6.29
C PRO A 18 0.55 -5.99 -5.41
N ILE A 19 0.07 -5.27 -4.40
CA ILE A 19 -1.01 -5.68 -3.52
C ILE A 19 -2.30 -5.01 -3.98
N ALA A 20 -3.30 -5.81 -4.31
CA ALA A 20 -4.65 -5.34 -4.62
C ALA A 20 -5.52 -5.43 -3.36
N ILE A 21 -6.13 -4.31 -3.00
CA ILE A 21 -7.09 -4.17 -1.90
C ILE A 21 -8.44 -3.93 -2.57
N ARG A 22 -9.38 -4.84 -2.39
CA ARG A 22 -10.72 -4.73 -2.98
C ARG A 22 -11.46 -3.53 -2.39
N THR A 23 -12.44 -2.99 -3.12
CA THR A 23 -13.43 -2.07 -2.57
C THR A 23 -14.03 -2.63 -1.28
N ASP A 24 -14.30 -1.76 -0.31
CA ASP A 24 -14.81 -2.05 1.04
C ASP A 24 -13.87 -2.83 1.97
N ALA A 25 -12.76 -3.39 1.47
CA ALA A 25 -11.70 -3.91 2.33
C ALA A 25 -10.98 -2.73 3.01
N LEU A 26 -10.70 -2.86 4.30
CA LEU A 26 -9.99 -1.83 5.09
C LEU A 26 -10.67 -0.43 5.04
N HIS A 27 -12.01 -0.39 4.95
CA HIS A 27 -12.81 0.85 4.87
C HIS A 27 -12.52 1.71 3.62
N ASN A 28 -12.04 1.08 2.57
CA ASN A 28 -11.67 1.75 1.35
C ASN A 28 -12.89 1.94 0.42
N THR A 29 -13.17 3.17 0.01
CA THR A 29 -14.35 3.51 -0.82
C THR A 29 -14.22 3.07 -2.29
N GLY A 30 -13.02 2.68 -2.73
CA GLY A 30 -12.80 2.13 -4.07
C GLY A 30 -11.53 1.31 -4.13
N GLY A 31 -11.51 0.20 -4.88
CA GLY A 31 -10.34 -0.70 -4.95
C GLY A 31 -9.01 0.01 -5.19
N LEU A 32 -7.98 -0.41 -4.44
CA LEU A 32 -6.63 0.15 -4.50
C LEU A 32 -5.64 -0.90 -4.98
N VAL A 33 -4.63 -0.47 -5.74
CA VAL A 33 -3.46 -1.28 -6.08
C VAL A 33 -2.22 -0.52 -5.60
N VAL A 34 -1.46 -1.12 -4.70
CA VAL A 34 -0.33 -0.46 -4.05
C VAL A 34 0.92 -1.34 -4.05
N SER A 35 2.09 -0.71 -3.94
CA SER A 35 3.35 -1.43 -3.76
C SER A 35 3.36 -2.18 -2.43
N PRO A 36 4.03 -3.36 -2.34
CA PRO A 36 4.12 -4.16 -1.11
C PRO A 36 4.61 -3.42 0.13
N GLY A 37 5.50 -2.43 -0.04
CA GLY A 37 6.03 -1.61 1.05
C GLY A 37 5.13 -0.46 1.50
N HIS A 38 4.06 -0.14 0.76
CA HIS A 38 3.18 0.98 1.08
C HIS A 38 2.48 0.74 2.42
N ARG A 39 2.45 1.74 3.30
CA ARG A 39 1.82 1.62 4.62
C ARG A 39 0.39 2.13 4.56
N GLN A 40 -0.56 1.21 4.75
CA GLN A 40 -1.97 1.53 4.85
C GLN A 40 -2.31 1.87 6.30
N PHE A 41 -3.14 2.88 6.49
CA PHE A 41 -3.70 3.20 7.79
C PHE A 41 -4.84 2.23 8.09
N VAL A 42 -4.66 1.40 9.11
CA VAL A 42 -5.65 0.39 9.50
C VAL A 42 -6.24 0.78 10.85
N SER A 43 -7.54 1.07 10.85
CA SER A 43 -8.30 1.32 12.07
C SER A 43 -8.97 0.02 12.53
N GLN A 44 -8.52 -0.52 13.68
CA GLN A 44 -9.25 -1.60 14.34
C GLN A 44 -10.32 -1.00 15.25
N ARG A 45 -11.60 -1.16 14.87
CA ARG A 45 -12.70 -1.02 15.83
C ARG A 45 -12.69 -2.26 16.71
N VAL A 46 -12.38 -2.08 17.99
CA VAL A 46 -12.62 -3.11 18.99
C VAL A 46 -14.00 -2.81 19.54
N ASP A 47 -14.97 -3.71 19.35
CA ASP A 47 -16.37 -3.55 19.77
C ASP A 47 -16.55 -3.54 21.32
N ALA A 48 -15.48 -3.32 22.09
CA ALA A 48 -15.54 -3.15 23.53
C ALA A 48 -15.79 -1.66 23.85
N PRO A 49 -16.83 -1.30 24.64
CA PRO A 49 -17.23 0.08 24.93
C PRO A 49 -16.17 1.01 25.56
N ARG A 50 -14.97 0.49 25.86
CA ARG A 50 -13.87 1.22 26.50
C ARG A 50 -12.52 1.03 25.80
N ALA A 51 -12.47 0.27 24.71
CA ALA A 51 -11.24 0.08 23.94
C ALA A 51 -11.10 1.23 22.94
N GLY A 52 -10.04 2.04 23.08
CA GLY A 52 -9.73 3.09 22.12
C GLY A 52 -9.48 2.53 20.71
N HIS A 53 -9.55 3.40 19.71
CA HIS A 53 -9.19 3.07 18.34
C HIS A 53 -7.67 2.85 18.28
N LYS A 54 -7.23 1.62 17.95
CA LYS A 54 -5.83 1.39 17.59
C LYS A 54 -5.69 1.70 16.11
N GLU A 55 -5.03 2.82 15.85
CA GLU A 55 -4.71 3.31 14.53
C GLU A 55 -3.22 3.03 14.25
N GLU A 56 -2.95 2.21 13.24
CA GLU A 56 -1.58 1.80 12.93
C GLU A 56 -1.31 1.81 11.42
N LEU A 57 -0.12 2.27 11.05
CA LEU A 57 0.39 2.19 9.68
C LEU A 57 1.03 0.82 9.44
N VAL A 58 0.32 -0.05 8.73
CA VAL A 58 0.75 -1.42 8.44
C VAL A 58 1.17 -1.54 6.97
N ARG A 59 2.28 -2.23 6.70
CA ARG A 59 2.72 -2.50 5.32
C ARG A 59 1.69 -3.36 4.59
N ALA A 60 1.41 -3.02 3.33
CA ALA A 60 0.38 -3.67 2.53
C ALA A 60 0.60 -5.18 2.35
N ASP A 61 1.85 -5.64 2.25
CA ASP A 61 2.13 -7.07 2.13
C ASP A 61 1.82 -7.89 3.38
N HIS A 62 1.83 -7.27 4.56
CA HIS A 62 1.43 -7.93 5.82
C HIS A 62 -0.09 -8.05 5.93
N LEU A 63 -0.86 -7.33 5.11
CA LEU A 63 -2.32 -7.35 5.10
C LEU A 63 -2.90 -8.41 4.16
N VAL A 64 -2.06 -9.09 3.36
CA VAL A 64 -2.52 -10.10 2.41
C VAL A 64 -3.19 -11.26 3.14
N ASN A 65 -4.46 -11.50 2.82
CA ASN A 65 -5.28 -12.56 3.41
C ASN A 65 -5.82 -13.56 2.36
N GLY A 66 -5.56 -13.31 1.08
CA GLY A 66 -5.95 -14.20 -0.01
C GLY A 66 -7.42 -14.09 -0.44
N SER A 67 -8.21 -13.22 0.18
CA SER A 67 -9.62 -13.01 -0.16
C SER A 67 -9.88 -11.60 -0.68
N ASP A 68 -9.61 -10.57 0.11
CA ASP A 68 -9.93 -9.17 -0.22
C ASP A 68 -8.71 -8.26 -0.26
N VAL A 69 -7.60 -8.72 0.31
CA VAL A 69 -6.26 -8.19 0.10
C VAL A 69 -5.41 -9.31 -0.50
N THR A 70 -5.02 -9.13 -1.76
CA THR A 70 -4.36 -10.17 -2.57
C THR A 70 -3.09 -9.65 -3.21
N ARG A 71 -2.15 -10.55 -3.51
CA ARG A 71 -0.92 -10.22 -4.26
C ARG A 71 -1.15 -10.52 -5.73
N ASN A 72 -1.11 -9.50 -6.58
CA ASN A 72 -1.27 -9.64 -8.02
C ASN A 72 0.09 -9.84 -8.67
N ALA A 73 0.47 -11.11 -8.86
CA ALA A 73 1.67 -11.46 -9.62
C ALA A 73 1.37 -11.56 -11.12
N GLY A 74 2.37 -11.24 -11.96
CA GLY A 74 2.29 -11.32 -13.42
C GLY A 74 2.39 -9.96 -14.10
N GLY A 75 2.88 -9.96 -15.34
CA GLY A 75 3.15 -8.73 -16.09
C GLY A 75 4.33 -7.92 -15.55
N PHE A 76 4.25 -6.60 -15.69
CA PHE A 76 5.28 -5.65 -15.30
C PHE A 76 4.65 -4.45 -14.61
N VAL A 77 5.39 -3.84 -13.68
CA VAL A 77 5.01 -2.59 -13.02
C VAL A 77 6.09 -1.56 -13.21
N ASP A 78 5.68 -0.31 -13.39
CA ASP A 78 6.56 0.84 -13.43
C ASP A 78 6.73 1.42 -12.03
N HIS A 79 7.96 1.40 -11.53
CA HIS A 79 8.33 2.06 -10.29
C HIS A 79 8.90 3.44 -10.61
N VAL A 80 8.29 4.49 -10.08
CA VAL A 80 8.77 5.87 -10.23
C VAL A 80 9.27 6.38 -8.88
N GLN A 81 10.51 6.87 -8.84
CA GLN A 81 11.11 7.50 -7.67
C GLN A 81 11.23 9.00 -7.90
N LEU A 82 10.64 9.78 -7.01
CA LEU A 82 10.74 11.24 -7.02
C LEU A 82 11.71 11.65 -5.92
N LEU A 83 12.81 12.31 -6.28
CA LEU A 83 13.75 12.87 -5.32
C LEU A 83 13.58 14.39 -5.30
N PHE A 84 13.29 14.93 -4.13
CA PHE A 84 13.15 16.36 -3.91
C PHE A 84 14.43 16.93 -3.29
N ASP A 85 14.72 18.20 -3.56
CA ASP A 85 15.91 18.89 -3.04
C ASP A 85 15.88 19.08 -1.52
N LYS A 86 14.68 19.10 -0.95
CA LYS A 86 14.43 19.22 0.50
C LYS A 86 13.36 18.21 0.88
N HIS A 87 13.26 17.92 2.17
CA HIS A 87 12.18 17.09 2.69
C HIS A 87 10.87 17.86 2.50
N GLU A 88 10.11 17.47 1.48
CA GLU A 88 8.76 17.96 1.21
C GLU A 88 7.80 16.82 1.54
N THR A 89 6.84 17.07 2.43
CA THR A 89 5.74 16.12 2.66
C THR A 89 4.72 16.34 1.55
N LEU A 90 4.57 15.37 0.65
CA LEU A 90 3.45 15.28 -0.30
C LEU A 90 2.28 14.51 0.32
#